data_AF-A0A411DS54-F1
#
_entry.id   AF-A0A411DS54-F1
#
_cell.length_a   1.000
_cell.length_b   1.000
_cell.length_c   1.000
_cell.angle_alpha   90.00
_cell.angle_beta   90.00
_cell.angle_gamma   90.00
#
_symmetry.space_group_name_H-M   'P 1'
#
loop_
_entity.id
_entity.type
_entity.pdbx_description
1 polymer ?
#
loop_
_entity_poly.entity_id
_entity_poly.type
_entity_poly.pdbx_seq_one_letter_code
_entity_poly.pdbx_strand_id
1 'polypeptide(L)' 'MIMLANCPNCKNVFEFSDLDIKRRATVRVDGKPHAAWDYRKKCPHCSVELLKKGGFYQREWVVFGQNENK' A
#
# COMPACT_ATOMS: atom_id res chain seq x y z
N MET A 1 2.36 -14.46 4.07
CA MET A 1 2.75 -14.74 2.67
C MET A 1 3.60 -13.57 2.18
N ILE A 2 4.71 -13.85 1.50
CA ILE A 2 5.54 -12.80 0.87
C ILE A 2 5.05 -12.60 -0.57
N MET A 3 4.89 -11.34 -0.97
CA MET A 3 4.45 -10.91 -2.30
C MET A 3 5.50 -9.98 -2.90
N LEU A 4 5.57 -9.96 -4.23
CA LEU A 4 6.47 -9.09 -4.99
C LEU A 4 5.70 -7.96 -5.67
N ALA A 5 6.28 -6.77 -5.70
CA ALA A 5 5.77 -5.63 -6.47
C ALA A 5 6.93 -4.80 -7.03
N ASN A 6 6.63 -4.01 -8.07
CA ASN A 6 7.58 -3.03 -8.61
C ASN A 6 7.36 -1.68 -7.95
N CYS A 7 8.45 -1.02 -7.55
CA CYS A 7 8.38 0.34 -7.02
C CYS A 7 7.92 1.30 -8.14
N PRO A 8 6.83 2.06 -7.98
CA PRO A 8 6.39 3.01 -9.01
C PRO A 8 7.42 4.10 -9.31
N ASN A 9 8.29 4.43 -8.35
CA ASN A 9 9.36 5.43 -8.46
C ASN A 9 10.61 4.89 -9.19
N CYS A 10 11.31 3.92 -8.60
CA CYS A 10 12.60 3.44 -9.12
C CYS A 10 12.52 2.17 -9.99
N LYS A 11 11.31 1.62 -10.19
CA LYS A 11 11.03 0.39 -10.97
C LYS A 11 11.67 -0.91 -10.46
N ASN A 12 12.52 -0.87 -9.43
CA ASN A 12 13.06 -2.07 -8.80
C ASN A 12 11.98 -2.88 -8.09
N VAL A 13 12.15 -4.21 -8.10
CA VAL A 13 11.31 -5.17 -7.39
C VAL A 13 11.54 -5.05 -5.88
N PHE A 14 10.47 -5.12 -5.10
CA PHE A 14 10.54 -5.22 -3.65
C PHE A 14 9.52 -6.21 -3.10
N GLU A 15 9.85 -6.77 -1.93
CA GLU A 15 9.00 -7.71 -1.20
C GLU A 15 8.07 -6.96 -0.23
N PHE A 16 6.83 -7.41 -0.13
CA PHE A 16 5.90 -6.95 0.89
C PHE A 16 5.04 -8.10 1.41
N SER A 17 4.46 -7.93 2.59
CA SER A 17 3.65 -8.95 3.25
C SER A 17 2.55 -8.31 4.09
N ASP A 18 1.78 -9.14 4.79
CA ASP A 18 0.74 -8.67 5.70
C ASP A 18 1.29 -7.92 6.93
N LEU A 19 2.61 -8.02 7.19
CA LEU A 19 3.29 -7.21 8.20
C LEU A 19 3.42 -5.74 7.78
N ASP A 20 3.37 -5.44 6.48
CA ASP A 20 3.39 -4.08 5.94
C ASP A 20 1.99 -3.43 5.96
N ILE A 21 0.96 -4.12 6.49
CA ILE A 21 -0.38 -3.55 6.65
C ILE A 21 -0.37 -2.57 7.81
N LYS A 22 -0.53 -1.29 7.51
CA LYS A 22 -0.62 -0.24 8.54
C LYS A 22 -2.02 -0.15 9.14
N ARG A 23 -3.05 -0.44 8.35
CA ARG A 23 -4.45 -0.37 8.77
C ARG A 23 -5.27 -1.50 8.15
N ARG A 24 -6.07 -2.16 8.99
CA ARG A 24 -7.17 -3.05 8.58
C ARG A 24 -8.48 -2.36 8.91
N ALA A 25 -9.42 -2.36 7.98
CA ALA A 25 -10.74 -1.77 8.14
C ALA A 25 -11.80 -2.69 7.54
N THR A 26 -13.01 -2.61 8.08
CA THR A 26 -14.19 -3.19 7.46
C THR A 26 -15.05 -2.05 6.95
N VAL A 27 -15.22 -1.95 5.64
CA VAL A 27 -16.07 -0.95 5.00
C VAL A 27 -17.43 -1.55 4.68
N ARG A 28 -18.50 -0.77 4.79
CA ARG A 28 -19.85 -1.20 4.43
C ARG A 28 -20.21 -0.64 3.06
N VAL A 29 -20.52 -1.52 2.12
CA VAL A 29 -20.92 -1.19 0.75
C VAL A 29 -22.24 -1.90 0.50
N ASP A 30 -23.28 -1.16 0.16
CA ASP A 30 -24.65 -1.68 0.04
C ASP A 30 -25.11 -2.47 1.29
N GLY A 31 -24.71 -1.99 2.48
CA GLY A 31 -25.00 -2.64 3.76
C GLY A 31 -24.18 -3.91 4.07
N LYS A 32 -23.39 -4.42 3.13
CA LYS A 32 -22.56 -5.62 3.32
C LYS A 32 -21.15 -5.26 3.81
N PRO A 33 -20.57 -6.01 4.77
CA PRO A 33 -19.22 -5.77 5.24
C PRO A 33 -18.19 -6.31 4.24
N HIS A 34 -17.20 -5.48 3.90
CA HIS A 34 -16.06 -5.85 3.07
C HIS A 34 -14.75 -5.49 3.78
N ALA A 35 -13.80 -6.41 3.76
CA ALA A 35 -12.46 -6.13 4.28
C ALA A 35 -11.73 -5.16 3.34
N ALA A 36 -11.04 -4.19 3.94
CA ALA A 36 -10.15 -3.26 3.26
C ALA A 36 -8.88 -3.12 4.09
N TRP A 37 -7.75 -2.96 3.43
CA TRP A 37 -6.47 -2.81 4.11
C TRP A 37 -5.57 -1.82 3.39
N ASP A 38 -4.85 -1.03 4.17
CA ASP A 38 -3.87 -0.07 3.67
C ASP A 38 -2.46 -0.60 4.00
N TYR A 39 -1.69 -0.90 2.96
CA TYR A 39 -0.26 -1.19 3.09
C TYR A 39 0.53 0.12 3.06
N ARG A 40 1.58 0.19 3.88
CA ARG A 40 2.56 1.28 3.88
C ARG A 40 3.94 0.69 4.02
N LYS A 41 4.82 0.98 3.06
CA LYS A 41 6.18 0.44 3.06
C LYS A 41 7.15 1.44 2.45
N LYS A 42 8.36 1.52 3.00
CA LYS A 42 9.47 2.25 2.39
C LYS A 42 10.16 1.36 1.35
N CYS A 43 10.35 1.85 0.13
CA CYS A 43 11.07 1.10 -0.90
C CYS A 43 12.53 0.89 -0.44
N PRO A 44 13.05 -0.35 -0.44
CA PRO A 44 14.42 -0.62 0.02
C PRO A 44 15.48 -0.02 -0.92
N HIS A 45 15.14 0.26 -2.19
CA HIS A 45 16.10 0.71 -3.20
C HIS A 45 16.21 2.23 -3.29
N CYS A 46 15.08 2.95 -3.27
CA CYS A 46 15.07 4.42 -3.42
C CYS A 46 14.57 5.15 -2.18
N SER A 47 14.30 4.42 -1.08
CA SER A 47 13.87 4.99 0.20
C SER A 47 12.57 5.83 0.15
N VAL A 48 11.83 5.82 -0.95
CA VAL A 48 10.53 6.52 -1.01
C VAL A 48 9.47 5.72 -0.26
N GLU A 49 8.57 6.43 0.40
CA GLU A 49 7.42 5.82 1.03
C GLU A 49 6.35 5.48 0.00
N LEU A 50 5.79 4.28 0.10
CA LEU A 50 4.81 3.73 -0.81
C LEU A 50 3.52 3.39 -0.06
N LEU A 51 2.38 3.61 -0.70
CA LEU A 51 1.07 3.19 -0.23
C LEU A 51 0.39 2.27 -1.24
N LYS A 52 -0.34 1.28 -0.76
CA LYS A 52 -1.22 0.41 -1.56
C LYS A 52 -2.51 0.15 -0.79
N LYS A 53 -3.65 0.11 -1.48
CA LYS A 53 -4.92 -0.32 -0.89
C LYS A 53 -5.31 -1.69 -1.40
N GLY A 54 -5.69 -2.60 -0.51
CA GLY A 54 -6.23 -3.91 -0.88
C GLY A 54 -7.59 -4.18 -0.26
N GLY A 55 -8.16 -5.32 -0.62
CA GLY A 55 -9.52 -5.71 -0.24
C GLY A 55 -10.52 -5.05 -1.17
N PHE A 56 -11.48 -4.32 -0.62
CA PHE A 56 -12.53 -3.66 -1.41
C PHE A 56 -11.99 -2.63 -2.41
N TYR A 57 -11.03 -1.79 -2.01
CA TYR A 57 -10.61 -0.64 -2.82
C TYR A 57 -9.62 -0.95 -3.95
N GLN A 58 -9.03 -2.16 -3.98
CA GLN A 58 -7.93 -2.61 -4.86
C GLN A 58 -7.21 -1.48 -5.64
N ARG A 59 -6.25 -0.81 -5.00
CA ARG A 59 -5.42 0.23 -5.62
C ARG A 59 -3.98 -0.21 -5.64
N GLU A 60 -3.31 0.03 -6.76
CA GLU A 60 -1.89 -0.26 -6.94
C GLU A 60 -0.98 0.57 -6.00
N TRP A 61 0.30 0.19 -5.96
CA TRP A 61 1.31 0.95 -5.23
C TRP A 61 1.50 2.34 -5.84
N VAL A 62 1.41 3.36 -5.00
CA VAL A 62 1.68 4.76 -5.34
C VAL A 62 2.75 5.33 -4.42
N VAL A 63 3.51 6.31 -4.92
CA VAL A 63 4.43 7.08 -4.07
C VAL A 63 3.59 7.91 -3.10
N PHE A 64 3.85 7.76 -1.81
CA PHE A 64 3.27 8.65 -0.80
C PHE A 64 3.92 10.01 -0.96
N GLY A 65 3.14 11.01 -1.38
CA GLY A 65 3.64 12.34 -1.67
C GLY A 65 4.43 12.93 -0.50
N GLN A 66 5.70 13.26 -0.72
CA GLN A 66 6.38 14.31 0.02
C GLN A 66 5.86 15.65 -0.53
N ASN A 67 4.88 16.27 0.13
CA ASN A 67 4.46 17.69 0.07
C ASN A 67 3.22 17.79 0.97
N GLU A 68 3.10 18.60 2.02
CA GLU A 68 3.57 19.97 2.32
C GLU A 68 4.22 20.02 3.73
N ASN A 69 5.33 20.71 3.98
CA ASN A 69 5.31 22.13 4.34
C ASN A 69 6.65 22.80 3.96
N LYS A 70 6.54 23.81 3.09
CA LYS A 70 7.52 24.87 2.86
C LYS A 70 7.04 26.10 3.63
#